data_AF-A0A3D1ATH6-F1
#
_entry.id   AF-A0A3D1ATH6-F1
#
_cell.length_a   1.000
_cell.length_b   1.000
_cell.length_c   1.000
_cell.angle_alpha   90.00
_cell.angle_beta   90.00
_cell.angle_gamma   90.00
#
_symmetry.space_group_name_H-M   'P 1'
#
loop_
_entity.id
_entity.type
_entity.pdbx_description
1 polymer ?
#
loop_
_entity_poly.entity_id
_entity_poly.type
_entity_poly.pdbx_seq_one_letter_code
_entity_poly.pdbx_strand_id
1 'polypeptide(L)'
;MSLGDLTKQFAEQAINKQVKSVTDSLRGTPEPVDTGLGAVLLAQIQALQKSLKEEQDLFVTVHIGQETLRVVEIYAPSWPVWVLTAINSERQVVRVVAPAATLQLICKVVKLAPDTKPTRVNCIPPKPAA
;
A
#
# COMPACT_ATOMS: atom_id res chain seq x y z
N MET A 1 40.83 8.20 35.41
CA MET A 1 39.38 7.94 35.52
C MET A 1 39.15 7.26 36.86
N SER A 2 38.56 7.96 37.82
CA SER A 2 38.27 7.41 39.15
C SER A 2 37.06 6.48 39.04
N LEU A 3 36.99 5.47 39.90
CA LEU A 3 35.85 4.54 39.98
C LEU A 3 34.53 5.29 40.26
N GLY A 4 34.60 6.46 40.92
CA GLY A 4 33.47 7.36 41.11
C GLY A 4 32.98 8.06 39.84
N ASP A 5 33.88 8.32 38.88
CA ASP A 5 33.51 8.88 37.56
C ASP A 5 32.78 7.84 36.72
N LEU A 6 33.14 6.55 36.88
CA LEU A 6 32.45 5.44 36.22
C LEU A 6 31.02 5.26 36.78
N THR A 7 30.85 5.34 38.10
CA THR A 7 29.53 5.23 38.75
C THR A 7 28.60 6.37 38.36
N LYS A 8 29.11 7.60 38.21
CA LYS A 8 28.32 8.73 37.69
C LYS A 8 27.87 8.50 36.27
N GLN A 9 28.74 7.99 35.39
CA GLN A 9 28.36 7.67 34.02
C GLN A 9 27.30 6.58 33.94
N PHE A 10 27.36 5.55 34.81
CA PHE A 10 26.31 4.53 34.87
C PHE A 10 24.98 5.08 35.38
N ALA A 11 24.99 5.95 36.39
CA ALA A 11 23.78 6.59 36.91
C ALA A 11 23.14 7.54 35.88
N GLU A 12 23.94 8.35 35.20
CA GLU A 12 23.46 9.24 34.12
C GLU A 12 22.88 8.46 32.94
N GLN A 13 23.48 7.31 32.58
CA GLN A 13 22.94 6.44 31.54
C GLN A 13 21.63 5.75 31.96
N ALA A 14 21.50 5.35 33.23
CA ALA A 14 20.28 4.75 33.75
C ALA A 14 19.10 5.75 33.76
N ILE A 15 19.36 6.98 34.23
CA ILE A 15 18.35 8.05 34.25
C ILE A 15 17.97 8.46 32.82
N ASN A 16 18.95 8.64 31.92
CA ASN A 16 18.66 9.00 30.53
C ASN A 16 17.87 7.90 29.80
N LYS A 17 18.13 6.61 30.08
CA LYS A 17 17.33 5.50 29.52
C LYS A 17 15.90 5.52 30.06
N GLN A 18 15.71 5.80 31.34
CA GLN A 18 14.38 5.86 31.96
C GLN A 18 13.57 7.06 31.44
N VAL A 19 14.19 8.23 31.30
CA VAL A 19 13.54 9.43 30.73
C VAL A 19 13.23 9.21 29.24
N LYS A 20 14.12 8.58 28.48
CA LYS A 20 13.87 8.22 27.08
C LYS A 20 12.74 7.19 26.96
N SER A 21 12.67 6.21 27.84
CA SER A 21 11.57 5.22 27.90
C SER A 21 10.22 5.87 28.19
N VAL A 22 10.15 6.82 29.13
CA VAL A 22 8.90 7.52 29.46
C VAL A 22 8.51 8.50 28.35
N THR A 23 9.48 9.19 27.74
CA THR A 23 9.19 10.10 26.61
C THR A 23 8.83 9.36 25.32
N ASP A 24 9.38 8.17 25.04
CA ASP A 24 8.94 7.30 23.94
C ASP A 24 7.59 6.64 24.22
N SER A 25 7.22 6.42 25.48
CA SER A 25 5.87 5.91 25.83
C SER A 25 4.78 6.99 25.70
N LEU A 26 5.16 8.27 25.80
CA LEU A 26 4.28 9.45 25.63
C LEU A 26 4.26 9.97 24.18
N ARG A 27 5.32 9.72 23.42
CA ARG A 27 5.30 9.81 21.96
C ARG A 27 4.57 8.57 21.48
N GLY A 28 3.23 8.64 21.48
CA GLY A 28 2.40 7.51 21.09
C GLY A 28 3.04 6.77 19.93
N THR A 29 3.41 5.50 20.17
CA THR A 29 3.54 4.53 19.09
C THR A 29 2.33 4.81 18.22
N PRO A 30 2.48 5.10 16.91
CA PRO A 30 1.31 5.09 16.06
C PRO A 30 0.68 3.74 16.36
N GLU A 31 -0.53 3.77 16.94
CA GLU A 31 -1.33 2.56 17.02
C GLU A 31 -1.21 1.94 15.65
N PRO A 32 -0.98 0.61 15.52
CA PRO A 32 -1.12 -0.01 14.23
C PRO A 32 -2.51 0.41 13.77
N VAL A 33 -2.57 1.40 12.86
CA VAL A 33 -3.77 1.76 12.12
C VAL A 33 -4.24 0.41 11.68
N ASP A 34 -5.36 -0.05 12.22
CA ASP A 34 -5.89 -1.35 11.88
C ASP A 34 -6.03 -1.30 10.37
N THR A 35 -5.04 -1.88 9.68
CA THR A 35 -4.74 -1.49 8.31
C THR A 35 -5.74 -2.31 7.54
N GLY A 36 -6.95 -1.75 7.42
CA GLY A 36 -8.09 -2.46 6.87
C GLY A 36 -7.66 -3.08 5.56
N LEU A 37 -8.13 -4.29 5.29
CA LEU A 37 -7.70 -5.10 4.14
C LEU A 37 -7.52 -4.30 2.83
N GLY A 38 -8.41 -3.34 2.55
CA GLY A 38 -8.26 -2.44 1.41
C GLY A 38 -7.00 -1.56 1.44
N ALA A 39 -6.58 -1.01 2.58
CA ALA A 39 -5.33 -0.26 2.67
C ALA A 39 -4.13 -1.15 2.34
N VAL A 40 -4.11 -2.40 2.84
CA VAL A 40 -3.06 -3.38 2.53
C VAL A 40 -3.06 -3.73 1.05
N LEU A 41 -4.20 -4.09 0.48
CA LEU A 41 -4.30 -4.47 -0.93
C LEU A 41 -3.84 -3.34 -1.85
N LEU A 42 -4.24 -2.09 -1.58
CA LEU A 42 -3.84 -0.95 -2.40
C LEU A 42 -2.32 -0.69 -2.30
N ALA A 43 -1.77 -0.75 -1.09
CA ALA A 43 -0.34 -0.60 -0.86
C ALA A 43 0.48 -1.68 -1.59
N GLN A 44 0.00 -2.93 -1.61
CA GLN A 44 0.67 -4.01 -2.36
C GLN A 44 0.69 -3.75 -3.86
N ILE A 45 -0.42 -3.27 -4.45
CA ILE A 45 -0.46 -2.93 -5.88
C ILE A 45 0.50 -1.78 -6.19
N GLN A 46 0.53 -0.75 -5.34
CA GLN A 46 1.47 0.36 -5.48
C GLN A 46 2.94 -0.10 -5.36
N ALA A 47 3.24 -1.00 -4.42
CA ALA A 47 4.58 -1.57 -4.25
C ALA A 47 5.01 -2.39 -5.47
N LEU A 48 4.11 -3.22 -6.02
CA LEU A 48 4.35 -3.97 -7.26
C LEU A 48 4.68 -3.02 -8.41
N GLN A 49 3.91 -1.94 -8.61
CA GLN A 49 4.17 -0.95 -9.65
C GLN A 49 5.50 -0.22 -9.46
N LYS A 50 5.87 0.10 -8.22
CA LYS A 50 7.14 0.78 -7.90
C LYS A 50 8.36 -0.09 -8.20
N SER A 51 8.21 -1.43 -8.16
CA SER A 51 9.29 -2.37 -8.44
C SER A 51 9.57 -2.59 -9.93
N LEU A 52 8.74 -2.04 -10.82
CA LEU A 52 8.84 -2.26 -12.26
C LEU A 52 9.92 -1.40 -12.92
N LYS A 53 10.62 -2.01 -13.88
CA LYS A 53 11.50 -1.30 -14.81
C LYS A 53 10.69 -0.51 -15.85
N GLU A 54 11.36 0.38 -16.58
CA GLU A 54 10.75 1.18 -17.64
C GLU A 54 10.15 0.34 -18.77
N GLU A 55 10.82 -0.76 -19.10
CA GLU A 55 10.41 -1.77 -20.10
C GLU A 55 9.36 -2.77 -19.57
N GLN A 56 8.82 -2.53 -18.38
CA GLN A 56 7.86 -3.43 -17.73
C GLN A 56 6.55 -2.72 -17.38
N ASP A 57 5.46 -3.49 -17.41
CA ASP A 57 4.15 -3.06 -16.97
C ASP A 57 3.46 -4.04 -16.04
N LEU A 58 2.58 -3.51 -15.17
CA LEU A 58 1.77 -4.31 -14.27
C LEU A 58 0.41 -4.55 -14.92
N PHE A 59 0.24 -5.74 -15.51
CA PHE A 59 -1.01 -6.20 -16.08
C PHE A 59 -1.93 -6.76 -14.99
N VAL A 60 -2.74 -5.87 -14.41
CA VAL A 60 -3.76 -6.15 -13.40
C VAL A 60 -5.08 -6.51 -14.08
N THR A 61 -5.62 -7.67 -13.71
CA THR A 61 -6.90 -8.17 -14.22
C THR A 61 -7.80 -8.58 -13.07
N VAL A 62 -9.11 -8.48 -13.30
CA VAL A 62 -10.14 -9.05 -12.43
C VAL A 62 -10.98 -10.03 -13.25
N HIS A 63 -11.33 -11.15 -12.63
CA HIS A 63 -12.20 -12.16 -13.22
C HIS A 63 -13.59 -12.06 -12.59
N ILE A 64 -14.62 -11.88 -13.41
CA ILE A 64 -16.02 -11.76 -12.95
C ILE A 64 -16.89 -12.61 -13.86
N GLY A 65 -17.39 -13.72 -13.33
CA GLY A 65 -18.10 -14.70 -14.13
C GLY A 65 -17.21 -15.21 -15.27
N GLN A 66 -17.63 -14.96 -16.52
CA GLN A 66 -16.86 -15.34 -17.72
C GLN A 66 -16.01 -14.19 -18.27
N GLU A 67 -16.06 -13.01 -17.67
CA GLU A 67 -15.30 -11.85 -18.12
C GLU A 67 -13.93 -11.78 -17.45
N THR A 68 -12.91 -11.44 -18.25
CA THR A 68 -11.60 -11.01 -17.74
C THR A 68 -11.42 -9.56 -18.13
N LEU A 69 -11.32 -8.68 -17.14
CA LEU A 69 -11.28 -7.24 -17.36
C LEU A 69 -9.89 -6.71 -17.01
N ARG A 70 -9.29 -5.91 -17.91
CA ARG A 70 -8.02 -5.22 -17.66
C ARG A 70 -8.27 -3.99 -16.82
N VAL A 71 -7.83 -4.00 -15.57
CA VAL A 71 -7.98 -2.87 -14.65
C VAL A 71 -6.97 -1.77 -15.01
N VAL A 72 -7.46 -0.54 -15.08
CA VAL A 72 -6.66 0.67 -15.36
C VAL A 72 -6.73 1.70 -14.22
N GLU A 73 -7.75 1.64 -13.37
CA GLU A 73 -7.86 2.47 -12.17
C GLU A 73 -8.56 1.71 -11.04
N ILE A 74 -8.13 1.99 -9.81
CA ILE A 74 -8.71 1.51 -8.56
C ILE A 74 -9.03 2.74 -7.73
N TYR A 75 -10.32 2.97 -7.49
CA TYR A 75 -10.82 3.99 -6.59
C TYR A 75 -11.42 3.33 -5.36
N ALA A 76 -10.93 3.69 -4.18
CA ALA A 76 -11.49 3.24 -2.91
C ALA A 76 -12.33 4.38 -2.30
N PRO A 77 -13.66 4.41 -2.46
CA PRO A 77 -14.51 5.37 -1.73
C PRO A 77 -14.39 5.20 -0.20
N SER A 78 -14.14 3.98 0.25
CA SER A 78 -13.78 3.61 1.63
C SER A 78 -12.87 2.39 1.58
N TRP A 79 -12.14 2.08 2.66
CA TRP A 79 -11.25 0.91 2.64
C TRP A 79 -11.97 -0.43 2.40
N PRO A 80 -13.19 -0.67 2.91
CA PRO A 80 -13.90 -1.92 2.64
C PRO A 80 -14.47 -2.06 1.22
N VAL A 81 -14.64 -0.98 0.45
CA VAL A 81 -15.33 -0.98 -0.86
C VAL A 81 -14.42 -0.41 -1.93
N TRP A 82 -14.22 -1.16 -3.01
CA TRP A 82 -13.39 -0.74 -4.15
C TRP A 82 -14.25 -0.61 -5.40
N VAL A 83 -13.89 0.37 -6.22
CA VAL A 83 -14.43 0.60 -7.56
C VAL A 83 -13.28 0.47 -8.56
N LEU A 84 -13.34 -0.54 -9.40
CA LEU A 84 -12.36 -0.75 -10.47
C LEU A 84 -12.89 -0.14 -11.76
N THR A 85 -12.09 0.68 -12.41
CA THR A 85 -12.29 1.03 -13.81
C THR A 85 -11.47 0.05 -14.64
N ALA A 86 -12.15 -0.73 -15.47
CA ALA A 86 -11.52 -1.75 -16.29
C ALA A 86 -11.98 -1.65 -17.75
N ILE A 87 -11.25 -2.32 -18.63
CA ILE A 87 -11.53 -2.40 -20.07
C ILE A 87 -11.74 -3.87 -20.41
N ASN A 88 -12.85 -4.19 -21.07
CA ASN A 88 -13.15 -5.54 -21.56
C ASN A 88 -12.49 -5.81 -22.93
N SER A 89 -12.68 -7.02 -23.48
CA SER A 89 -12.18 -7.40 -24.80
C SER A 89 -12.73 -6.54 -25.95
N GLU A 90 -13.92 -5.96 -25.77
CA GLU A 90 -14.59 -5.07 -26.72
C GLU A 90 -14.14 -3.61 -26.58
N ARG A 91 -13.13 -3.33 -25.74
CA ARG A 91 -12.62 -1.99 -25.43
C ARG A 91 -13.65 -1.06 -24.77
N GLN A 92 -14.68 -1.63 -24.16
CA GLN A 92 -15.66 -0.87 -23.38
C GLN A 92 -15.15 -0.69 -21.95
N VAL A 93 -15.46 0.48 -21.38
CA VAL A 93 -15.16 0.79 -19.98
C VAL A 93 -16.21 0.11 -19.10
N VAL A 94 -15.75 -0.72 -18.17
CA VAL A 94 -16.57 -1.42 -17.18
C VAL A 94 -16.19 -0.93 -15.79
N ARG A 95 -17.19 -0.69 -14.94
CA ARG A 95 -17.01 -0.32 -13.52
C ARG A 95 -17.41 -1.50 -12.64
N VAL A 96 -16.45 -2.02 -11.89
CA VAL A 96 -16.68 -3.11 -10.94
C VAL A 96 -16.74 -2.52 -9.54
N VAL A 97 -17.85 -2.74 -8.83
CA VAL A 97 -17.98 -2.36 -7.41
C VAL A 97 -17.97 -3.63 -6.59
N ALA A 98 -16.98 -3.77 -5.70
CA ALA A 98 -16.84 -4.99 -4.90
C ALA A 98 -16.25 -4.69 -3.51
N PRO A 99 -16.61 -5.50 -2.50
CA PRO A 99 -15.90 -5.51 -1.22
C PRO A 99 -14.43 -5.90 -1.41
N ALA A 100 -13.53 -5.23 -0.70
CA ALA A 100 -12.10 -5.58 -0.67
C ALA A 100 -11.87 -7.04 -0.22
N ALA A 101 -12.76 -7.57 0.63
CA ALA A 101 -12.68 -8.95 1.15
C ALA A 101 -12.92 -10.04 0.11
N THR A 102 -13.66 -9.75 -0.96
CA THR A 102 -14.00 -10.74 -1.99
C THR A 102 -13.31 -10.48 -3.31
N LEU A 103 -12.57 -9.37 -3.42
CA LEU A 103 -11.92 -8.98 -4.65
C LEU A 103 -10.65 -9.80 -4.87
N GLN A 104 -10.59 -10.48 -6.01
CA GLN A 104 -9.39 -11.18 -6.46
C GLN A 104 -8.81 -10.48 -7.69
N LEU A 105 -7.61 -9.94 -7.53
CA LEU A 105 -6.85 -9.32 -8.62
C LEU A 105 -5.69 -10.23 -9.01
N ILE A 106 -5.48 -10.36 -10.31
CA ILE A 106 -4.32 -11.05 -10.87
C ILE A 106 -3.38 -9.98 -11.42
N CYS A 107 -2.22 -9.84 -10.78
CA CYS A 107 -1.17 -8.89 -11.16
C CYS A 107 -0.04 -9.62 -11.88
N LYS A 108 0.09 -9.42 -13.20
CA LYS A 108 1.15 -10.03 -14.02
C LYS A 108 2.15 -8.97 -14.45
N VAL A 109 3.44 -9.23 -14.31
CA VAL A 109 4.48 -8.38 -14.89
C VAL A 109 4.65 -8.76 -16.36
N VAL A 110 4.50 -7.79 -17.25
CA VAL A 110 4.65 -7.98 -18.70
C VAL A 110 5.79 -7.10 -19.21
N LYS A 111 6.52 -7.59 -20.22
CA LYS A 111 7.47 -6.77 -20.97
C LYS A 111 6.72 -5.91 -21.97
N LEU A 112 7.08 -4.64 -22.04
CA LEU A 112 6.54 -3.72 -23.04
C LEU A 112 7.29 -3.87 -24.35
N ALA A 113 6.59 -3.61 -25.45
CA ALA A 113 7.25 -3.42 -26.73
C ALA A 113 8.10 -2.13 -26.67
N PRO A 114 9.16 -2.03 -27.50
CA PRO A 114 9.95 -0.79 -27.60
C PRO A 114 9.05 0.43 -27.83
N ASP A 115 9.42 1.55 -27.23
CA ASP A 115 8.72 2.84 -27.32
C ASP A 115 7.25 2.86 -26.84
N THR A 116 6.79 1.82 -26.15
CA THR A 116 5.44 1.77 -25.58
C THR A 116 5.43 2.38 -24.18
N LYS A 117 4.56 3.36 -23.94
CA LYS A 117 4.38 3.95 -22.61
C LYS A 117 3.72 2.93 -21.65
N PRO A 118 4.26 2.72 -20.45
CA PRO A 118 3.63 1.83 -19.47
C PRO A 118 2.27 2.35 -19.02
N THR A 119 1.28 1.45 -18.91
CA THR A 119 -0.07 1.79 -18.43
C THR A 119 -0.20 1.43 -16.96
N ARG A 120 0.29 2.34 -16.12
CA ARG A 120 0.18 2.21 -14.66
C ARG A 120 -1.27 2.29 -14.22
N VAL A 121 -1.65 1.41 -13.29
CA VAL A 121 -2.94 1.43 -12.63
C VAL A 121 -3.00 2.64 -11.71
N ASN A 122 -3.94 3.54 -11.99
CA ASN A 122 -4.20 4.69 -11.13
C ASN A 122 -4.81 4.20 -9.80
N CYS A 123 -4.24 4.58 -8.67
CA CYS A 123 -4.66 4.12 -7.36
C CYS A 123 -5.11 5.33 -6.53
N ILE A 124 -6.41 5.46 -6.30
CA ILE A 124 -7.02 6.59 -5.58
C ILE A 124 -7.52 6.08 -4.22
N PRO A 125 -6.81 6.39 -3.11
CA PRO A 125 -7.25 6.00 -1.77
C PRO A 125 -8.49 6.82 -1.33
N PRO A 126 -9.16 6.40 -0.24
CA PRO A 126 -10.25 7.18 0.35
C PRO A 126 -9.77 8.57 0.76
N LYS A 127 -10.68 9.55 0.68
CA LYS A 127 -10.40 10.89 1.20
C LYS A 127 -10.25 10.80 2.73
N PRO A 128 -9.24 11.46 3.34
CA PRO A 128 -9.15 11.56 4.79
C PRO A 128 -10.46 12.11 5.36
N ALA A 129 -10.94 11.53 6.47
CA ALA A 129 -12.01 12.16 7.22
C ALA A 129 -11.57 13.56 7.63
N ALA A 130 -12.41 14.56 7.39
CA ALA A 130 -12.15 15.95 7.72
C ALA A 130 -12.23 16.18 9.24
#